data_AF-A0A2E8E535-F1
#
_entry.id   AF-A0A2E8E535-F1
#
_cell.length_a   1.000
_cell.length_b   1.000
_cell.length_c   1.000
_cell.angle_alpha   90.00
_cell.angle_beta   90.00
_cell.angle_gamma   90.00
#
_symmetry.space_group_name_H-M   'P 1'
#
loop_
_entity.id
_entity.type
_entity.pdbx_description
1 polymer ?
#
loop_
_entity_poly.entity_id
_entity_poly.type
_entity_poly.pdbx_seq_one_letter_code
_entity_poly.pdbx_strand_id
1 'polypeptide(L)'
;MDQLIAGSLAERRAGTLLVSVFGAMALVLVVAGVYSVITQAVVQRRLELAIRSALGAGPWRVVALAMRTALQPAAVGIVLGALAALGVTRVMTSLLFEVRALDIVTWAGACAALLTACIAAGYLPGRRAARIDPMAALRTE
;
A
#
# COMPACT_ATOMS: atom_id res chain seq x y z
N MET A 1 -17.20 19.63 -37.37
CA MET A 1 -16.25 19.77 -36.25
C MET A 1 -16.54 18.78 -35.13
N ASP A 2 -17.78 18.36 -34.90
CA ASP A 2 -18.15 17.42 -33.82
C ASP A 2 -17.59 16.00 -33.97
N GLN A 3 -17.37 15.50 -35.20
CA GLN A 3 -16.79 14.18 -35.43
C GLN A 3 -15.29 14.08 -35.07
N LEU A 4 -14.53 15.18 -35.16
CA LEU A 4 -13.12 15.23 -34.72
C LEU A 4 -13.00 15.32 -33.18
N ILE A 5 -13.98 15.95 -32.54
CA ILE A 5 -14.08 16.02 -31.07
C ILE A 5 -14.49 14.64 -30.51
N ALA A 6 -15.41 13.94 -31.17
CA ALA A 6 -15.81 12.58 -30.77
C ALA A 6 -14.65 11.56 -30.84
N GLY A 7 -13.82 11.62 -31.89
CA GLY A 7 -12.64 10.76 -32.04
C GLY A 7 -11.55 11.04 -30.99
N SER A 8 -11.21 12.31 -30.76
CA SER A 8 -10.19 12.71 -29.78
C SER A 8 -10.62 12.45 -28.33
N LEU A 9 -11.92 12.58 -28.00
CA LEU A 9 -12.44 12.23 -26.68
C LEU A 9 -12.45 10.72 -26.44
N ALA A 10 -12.70 9.90 -27.47
CA ALA A 10 -12.65 8.45 -27.38
C ALA A 10 -11.23 7.94 -27.10
N GLU A 11 -10.23 8.48 -27.81
CA GLU A 11 -8.82 8.11 -27.63
C GLU A 11 -8.29 8.55 -26.25
N ARG A 12 -8.64 9.77 -25.81
CA ARG A 12 -8.27 10.27 -24.48
C ARG A 12 -8.93 9.49 -23.33
N ARG A 13 -10.18 9.07 -23.50
CA ARG A 13 -10.87 8.18 -22.54
C ARG A 13 -10.24 6.79 -22.48
N ALA A 14 -9.85 6.22 -23.62
CA ALA A 14 -9.18 4.92 -23.66
C ALA A 14 -7.85 4.96 -22.89
N GLY A 15 -7.03 5.99 -23.12
CA GLY A 15 -5.78 6.18 -22.38
C GLY A 15 -6.00 6.32 -20.87
N THR A 16 -7.00 7.11 -20.46
CA THR A 16 -7.33 7.31 -19.04
C THR A 16 -7.83 6.02 -18.37
N LEU A 17 -8.67 5.25 -19.07
CA LEU A 17 -9.15 3.95 -18.60
C LEU A 17 -7.99 2.97 -18.40
N LEU A 18 -7.09 2.84 -19.38
CA LEU A 18 -5.93 1.96 -19.26
C LEU A 18 -5.06 2.33 -18.06
N VAL A 19 -4.71 3.61 -17.90
CA VAL A 19 -3.94 4.10 -16.75
C VAL A 19 -4.65 3.82 -15.44
N SER A 20 -5.97 4.01 -15.39
CA SER A 20 -6.76 3.71 -14.18
C SER A 20 -6.76 2.22 -13.81
N VAL A 21 -6.85 1.34 -14.81
CA VAL A 21 -6.78 -0.13 -14.60
C VAL A 21 -5.39 -0.54 -14.14
N PHE A 22 -4.33 -0.03 -14.76
CA PHE A 22 -2.97 -0.28 -14.31
C PHE A 22 -2.73 0.19 -12.87
N GLY A 23 -3.24 1.38 -12.52
CA GLY A 23 -3.19 1.89 -11.14
C GLY A 23 -3.92 0.98 -10.15
N ALA A 24 -5.10 0.50 -10.52
CA ALA A 24 -5.86 -0.45 -9.70
C ALA A 24 -5.13 -1.78 -9.52
N MET A 25 -4.54 -2.33 -10.58
CA MET A 25 -3.72 -3.55 -10.50
C MET A 25 -2.49 -3.36 -9.62
N ALA A 26 -1.80 -2.22 -9.74
CA ALA A 26 -0.67 -1.89 -8.88
C ALA A 26 -1.07 -1.83 -7.40
N LEU A 27 -2.23 -1.24 -7.08
CA LEU A 27 -2.76 -1.23 -5.71
C LEU A 27 -3.02 -2.65 -5.18
N VAL A 28 -3.61 -3.53 -6.00
CA VAL A 28 -3.83 -4.94 -5.62
C VAL A 28 -2.49 -5.64 -5.34
N LEU A 29 -1.48 -5.42 -6.18
CA LEU A 29 -0.14 -5.99 -5.96
C LEU A 29 0.52 -5.47 -4.69
N VAL A 30 0.39 -4.18 -4.38
CA VAL A 30 0.87 -3.59 -3.13
C VAL A 30 0.21 -4.27 -1.93
N VAL A 31 -1.12 -4.40 -1.93
CA VAL A 31 -1.87 -5.05 -0.85
C VAL A 31 -1.43 -6.51 -0.67
N ALA A 32 -1.31 -7.26 -1.76
CA ALA A 32 -0.88 -8.66 -1.73
C ALA A 32 0.57 -8.82 -1.21
N GLY A 33 1.48 -7.94 -1.65
CA GLY A 33 2.87 -7.94 -1.20
C GLY A 33 3.00 -7.62 0.28
N VAL A 34 2.35 -6.54 0.74
CA VAL A 34 2.35 -6.13 2.15
C VAL A 34 1.74 -7.22 3.04
N TYR A 35 0.63 -7.84 2.61
CA TYR A 35 0.03 -8.96 3.33
C TYR A 35 1.00 -10.14 3.47
N SER A 36 1.70 -10.49 2.38
CA SER A 36 2.65 -11.61 2.38
C SER A 36 3.84 -11.35 3.31
N VAL A 37 4.41 -10.14 3.29
CA VAL A 37 5.52 -9.75 4.17
C VAL A 37 5.10 -9.81 5.64
N ILE A 38 3.91 -9.30 5.98
CA ILE A 38 3.44 -9.25 7.37
C ILE A 38 3.12 -10.65 7.89
N THR A 39 2.45 -11.48 7.09
CA THR A 39 2.14 -12.86 7.49
C THR A 39 3.42 -13.65 7.76
N GLN A 40 4.43 -13.52 6.90
CA GLN A 40 5.75 -14.13 7.12
C GLN A 40 6.44 -13.59 8.40
N ALA A 41 6.42 -12.27 8.62
CA ALA A 41 7.02 -11.66 9.80
C ALA A 41 6.36 -12.12 11.12
N VAL A 42 5.04 -12.33 11.11
CA VAL A 42 4.30 -12.88 12.26
C VAL A 42 4.65 -14.35 12.49
N VAL A 43 4.74 -15.17 11.44
CA VAL A 43 5.09 -16.58 11.55
C VAL A 43 6.50 -16.76 12.12
N GLN A 44 7.48 -15.98 11.66
CA GLN A 44 8.85 -16.03 12.16
C GLN A 44 8.97 -15.65 13.65
N ARG A 45 8.06 -14.80 14.16
CA ARG A 45 8.06 -14.33 15.55
C ARG A 45 7.00 -15.02 16.42
N ARG A 46 6.39 -16.12 15.95
CA ARG A 46 5.31 -16.83 16.68
C ARG A 46 5.73 -17.24 18.09
N LEU A 47 6.93 -17.81 18.26
CA LEU A 47 7.45 -18.26 19.55
C LEU A 47 7.62 -17.10 20.54
N GLU A 48 8.23 -15.99 20.12
CA GLU A 48 8.38 -14.79 20.96
C GLU A 48 7.01 -14.21 21.38
N LEU A 49 6.06 -14.18 20.44
CA LEU A 49 4.71 -13.69 20.67
C LEU A 49 3.93 -14.62 21.60
N ALA A 50 4.08 -15.94 21.45
CA ALA A 50 3.45 -16.95 22.30
C ALA A 50 3.99 -16.88 23.74
N ILE A 51 5.31 -16.84 23.93
CA ILE A 51 5.93 -16.71 25.26
C ILE A 51 5.48 -15.40 25.94
N ARG A 52 5.50 -14.27 25.22
CA ARG A 52 5.03 -12.99 25.77
C ARG A 52 3.55 -13.01 26.12
N SER A 53 2.71 -13.65 25.32
CA SER A 53 1.28 -13.78 25.61
C SER A 53 1.00 -14.67 26.82
N ALA A 54 1.78 -15.75 27.03
CA ALA A 54 1.71 -16.58 28.22
C ALA A 54 2.12 -15.81 29.49
N LEU A 55 2.99 -14.80 29.35
CA LEU A 55 3.35 -13.85 30.41
C LEU A 55 2.35 -12.69 30.57
N GLY A 56 1.20 -12.72 29.88
CA GLY A 56 0.14 -11.72 29.99
C GLY A 56 0.24 -10.54 29.02
N ALA A 57 1.10 -10.58 28.00
CA ALA A 57 1.14 -9.52 26.99
C ALA A 57 -0.12 -9.53 26.11
N GLY A 58 -0.84 -8.41 26.10
CA GLY A 58 -2.11 -8.28 25.38
C GLY A 58 -2.00 -8.31 23.85
N PRO A 59 -3.10 -8.65 23.14
CA PRO A 59 -3.17 -8.79 21.68
C PRO A 59 -2.80 -7.53 20.89
N TRP A 60 -2.87 -6.35 21.54
CA TRP A 60 -2.48 -5.06 20.97
C TRP A 60 -1.02 -5.00 20.51
N ARG A 61 -0.12 -5.75 21.15
CA ARG A 61 1.31 -5.73 20.79
C ARG A 61 1.59 -6.42 19.46
N VAL A 62 0.78 -7.44 19.10
CA VAL A 62 0.85 -8.12 17.79
C VAL A 62 0.38 -7.18 16.69
N VAL A 63 -0.74 -6.49 16.91
CA VAL A 63 -1.28 -5.50 15.97
C VAL A 63 -0.29 -4.35 15.80
N ALA A 64 0.29 -3.83 16.87
CA ALA A 64 1.28 -2.74 16.82
C ALA A 64 2.55 -3.13 16.05
N LEU A 65 3.03 -4.37 16.22
CA LEU A 65 4.16 -4.89 15.45
C LEU A 65 3.80 -4.99 13.96
N ALA A 66 2.67 -5.60 13.62
CA ALA A 66 2.21 -5.72 12.24
C ALA A 66 2.07 -4.35 11.56
N MET A 67 1.51 -3.36 12.26
CA MET A 67 1.36 -2.00 11.73
C MET A 67 2.70 -1.29 11.57
N ARG A 68 3.66 -1.47 12.48
CA ARG A 68 5.02 -0.92 12.31
C ARG A 68 5.73 -1.52 11.10
N THR A 69 5.63 -2.84 10.94
CA THR A 69 6.21 -3.56 9.79
C THR A 69 5.54 -3.17 8.47
N ALA A 70 4.27 -2.78 8.48
CA ALA A 70 3.59 -2.23 7.31
C ALA A 70 3.97 -0.76 7.02
N LEU A 71 3.93 0.09 8.04
CA LEU A 71 4.02 1.54 7.89
C LEU A 71 5.45 2.04 7.64
N GLN A 72 6.48 1.42 8.23
CA GLN A 72 7.87 1.82 8.00
C GLN A 72 8.28 1.72 6.51
N PRO A 73 8.16 0.56 5.84
CA PRO A 73 8.51 0.47 4.43
C PRO A 73 7.54 1.27 3.54
N ALA A 74 6.27 1.39 3.92
CA ALA A 74 5.31 2.22 3.19
C ALA A 74 5.71 3.69 3.19
N ALA A 75 6.11 4.24 4.34
CA ALA A 75 6.54 5.64 4.45
C ALA A 75 7.80 5.90 3.60
N VAL A 76 8.80 5.02 3.67
CA VAL A 76 10.01 5.14 2.85
C VAL A 76 9.67 5.03 1.36
N GLY A 77 8.84 4.05 0.98
CA GLY A 77 8.41 3.87 -0.40
C GLY A 77 7.62 5.07 -0.95
N ILE A 78 6.74 5.67 -0.15
CA ILE A 78 5.99 6.88 -0.54
C ILE A 78 6.94 8.06 -0.75
N VAL A 79 7.89 8.28 0.15
CA VAL A 79 8.87 9.38 0.01
C VAL A 79 9.73 9.18 -1.24
N LEU A 80 10.26 7.97 -1.44
CA LEU A 80 11.09 7.67 -2.61
C LEU A 80 10.29 7.76 -3.92
N GLY A 81 9.07 7.23 -3.93
CA GLY A 81 8.16 7.30 -5.07
C GLY A 81 7.77 8.74 -5.41
N ALA A 82 7.50 9.56 -4.39
CA ALA A 82 7.25 10.99 -4.55
C ALA A 82 8.47 11.72 -5.15
N LEU A 83 9.68 11.48 -4.65
CA LEU A 83 10.89 12.10 -5.22
C LEU A 83 11.13 11.66 -6.67
N ALA A 84 10.94 10.37 -6.97
CA ALA A 84 11.07 9.85 -8.34
C ALA A 84 10.02 10.47 -9.28
N ALA A 85 8.76 10.56 -8.84
CA ALA A 85 7.68 11.17 -9.61
C ALA A 85 7.93 12.66 -9.89
N LEU A 86 8.53 13.41 -8.94
CA LEU A 86 8.92 14.81 -9.17
C LEU A 86 10.00 14.91 -10.27
N GLY A 87 10.97 14.00 -10.24
CA GLY A 87 12.02 13.90 -11.26
C GLY A 87 11.44 13.65 -12.66
N VAL A 88 10.56 12.66 -12.79
CA VAL A 88 9.89 12.34 -14.07
C VAL A 88 9.02 13.50 -14.53
N THR A 89 8.26 14.12 -13.62
CA THR A 89 7.38 15.25 -13.94
C THR A 89 8.20 16.42 -14.49
N ARG A 90 9.35 16.74 -13.89
CA ARG A 90 10.25 17.80 -14.40
C ARG A 90 10.71 17.53 -15.84
N VAL A 91 11.10 16.29 -16.14
CA VAL A 91 11.52 15.91 -17.51
C VAL A 91 10.33 16.05 -18.47
N MET A 92 9.14 15.59 -18.10
CA MET A 92 7.95 15.75 -18.92
C MET A 92 7.57 17.21 -19.17
N THR A 93 7.70 18.07 -18.15
CA THR A 93 7.42 19.51 -18.29
C THR A 93 8.38 20.20 -19.27
N SER A 94 9.59 19.66 -19.45
CA SER A 94 10.55 20.17 -20.45
C SER A 94 10.23 19.74 -21.88
N LEU A 95 9.41 18.69 -22.05
CA LEU A 95 9.08 18.09 -23.35
C LEU A 95 7.65 18.44 -23.82
N LEU A 96 6.72 18.72 -22.90
CA LEU A 96 5.32 19.01 -23.19
C LEU A 96 4.91 20.37 -22.60
N PHE A 97 4.49 21.29 -23.47
CA PHE A 97 3.80 22.52 -23.07
C PHE A 97 2.47 22.15 -22.37
N GLU A 98 2.15 22.87 -21.27
CA GLU A 98 0.92 22.74 -20.44
C GLU A 98 0.84 21.67 -19.33
N VAL A 99 1.90 20.94 -18.99
CA VAL A 99 1.86 20.11 -17.75
C VAL A 99 2.02 21.01 -16.52
N ARG A 100 0.91 21.25 -15.80
CA ARG A 100 0.93 21.96 -14.51
C ARG A 100 1.65 21.06 -13.49
N ALA A 101 2.94 21.31 -13.29
CA ALA A 101 3.91 20.40 -12.69
C ALA A 101 3.64 19.92 -11.25
N LEU A 102 2.65 20.47 -10.54
CA LEU A 102 2.37 20.16 -9.13
C LEU A 102 0.87 20.32 -8.83
N ASP A 103 0.06 19.36 -9.29
CA ASP A 103 -1.30 19.23 -8.77
C ASP A 103 -1.28 18.54 -7.40
N ILE A 104 -1.24 19.37 -6.34
CA ILE A 104 -1.16 18.96 -4.94
C ILE A 104 -2.31 18.01 -4.58
N VAL A 105 -3.49 18.18 -5.16
CA VAL A 105 -4.67 17.35 -4.86
C VAL A 105 -4.44 15.92 -5.34
N THR A 106 -3.94 15.76 -6.56
CA THR A 106 -3.64 14.45 -7.15
C THR A 106 -2.51 13.74 -6.38
N TRP A 107 -1.46 14.47 -6.01
CA TRP A 107 -0.36 13.94 -5.19
C TRP A 107 -0.80 13.50 -3.80
N ALA A 108 -1.55 14.36 -3.09
CA ALA A 108 -2.08 14.05 -1.79
C ALA A 108 -3.05 12.85 -1.84
N GLY A 109 -3.90 12.80 -2.88
CA GLY A 109 -4.82 11.69 -3.12
C GLY A 109 -4.10 10.35 -3.35
N ALA A 110 -3.03 10.34 -4.15
CA ALA A 110 -2.23 9.14 -4.38
C ALA A 110 -1.53 8.64 -3.11
N CYS A 111 -0.90 9.54 -2.35
CA CYS A 111 -0.28 9.21 -1.06
C CYS A 111 -1.30 8.66 -0.06
N ALA A 112 -2.48 9.28 0.04
CA ALA A 112 -3.56 8.82 0.91
C ALA A 112 -4.10 7.44 0.49
N ALA A 113 -4.28 7.20 -0.82
CA ALA A 113 -4.70 5.91 -1.34
C ALA A 113 -3.69 4.79 -1.03
N LEU A 114 -2.38 5.07 -1.19
CA LEU A 114 -1.33 4.10 -0.85
C LEU A 114 -1.27 3.82 0.66
N LEU A 115 -1.37 4.86 1.50
CA LEU A 115 -1.38 4.70 2.96
C LEU A 115 -2.59 3.88 3.42
N THR A 116 -3.78 4.21 2.94
CA THR A 116 -5.01 3.47 3.29
C THR A 116 -4.93 2.01 2.85
N ALA A 117 -4.40 1.73 1.65
CA ALA A 117 -4.15 0.37 1.18
C ALA A 117 -3.17 -0.39 2.09
N CYS A 118 -2.06 0.24 2.49
CA CYS A 118 -1.08 -0.37 3.39
C CYS A 118 -1.65 -0.64 4.79
N ILE A 119 -2.43 0.30 5.33
CA ILE A 119 -3.11 0.15 6.62
C ILE A 119 -4.13 -0.99 6.54
N ALA A 120 -4.96 -1.04 5.50
CA ALA A 120 -5.94 -2.11 5.30
C ALA A 120 -5.24 -3.48 5.17
N ALA A 121 -4.18 -3.55 4.37
CA ALA A 121 -3.39 -4.76 4.15
C ALA A 121 -2.69 -5.26 5.43
N GLY A 122 -2.23 -4.36 6.30
CA GLY A 122 -1.56 -4.72 7.55
C GLY A 122 -2.50 -4.98 8.73
N TYR A 123 -3.65 -4.30 8.79
CA TYR A 123 -4.63 -4.45 9.87
C TYR A 123 -5.30 -5.83 9.84
N LEU A 124 -5.64 -6.33 8.65
CA LEU A 124 -6.31 -7.63 8.49
C LEU A 124 -5.49 -8.82 9.04
N PRO A 125 -4.21 -9.04 8.63
CA PRO A 125 -3.38 -10.11 9.17
C PRO A 125 -2.98 -9.85 10.62
N GLY A 126 -2.73 -8.59 11.03
CA GLY A 126 -2.42 -8.27 12.42
C GLY A 126 -3.57 -8.63 13.37
N ARG A 127 -4.81 -8.33 12.98
CA ARG A 127 -6.01 -8.69 13.75
C ARG A 127 -6.30 -10.19 13.70
N ARG A 128 -6.05 -10.87 12.58
CA ARG A 128 -6.13 -12.34 12.49
C ARG A 128 -5.12 -12.99 13.44
N ALA A 129 -3.86 -12.56 13.43
CA ALA A 129 -2.82 -13.08 14.30
C ALA A 129 -3.11 -12.86 15.79
N ALA A 130 -3.65 -11.69 16.14
CA ALA A 130 -4.04 -11.36 17.51
C ALA A 130 -5.22 -12.20 18.05
N ARG A 131 -5.98 -12.87 17.18
CA ARG A 131 -7.10 -13.76 17.54
C ARG A 131 -6.71 -15.24 17.58
N ILE A 132 -5.55 -15.62 17.03
CA ILE A 132 -5.09 -17.00 17.12
C ILE A 132 -4.63 -17.23 18.56
N ASP A 133 -5.30 -18.15 19.25
CA ASP A 133 -5.03 -18.46 20.63
C ASP A 133 -3.61 -19.06 20.77
N PRO A 134 -2.67 -18.35 21.44
CA PRO A 134 -1.28 -18.78 21.54
C PRO A 134 -1.14 -20.13 22.26
N MET A 135 -2.10 -20.48 23.12
CA MET A 135 -2.14 -21.80 23.79
C MET A 135 -2.46 -22.94 22.81
N ALA A 136 -3.22 -22.69 21.74
CA ALA A 136 -3.44 -23.69 20.69
C ALA A 136 -2.15 -23.93 19.86
N ALA A 137 -1.32 -22.91 19.69
CA ALA A 137 -0.06 -23.02 18.96
C ALA A 137 1.00 -23.85 19.71
N LEU A 138 1.04 -23.77 21.04
CA LEU A 138 1.95 -24.56 21.89
C LEU A 138 1.54 -26.03 22.05
N ARG A 139 0.27 -26.38 21.77
CA ARG A 139 -0.24 -27.75 21.90
C ARG A 139 -0.03 -28.60 20.64
N THR A 140 0.54 -28.01 19.58
CA THR A 140 0.77 -28.68 18.29
C THR A 140 2.24 -29.10 18.09
N GLU A 141 3.11 -28.78 19.05
CA GLU A 141 4.43 -29.41 19.25
C GLU A 141 4.36 -30.37 20.45
#